data_AF-A0A6I4TNP6-F1
#
_entry.id   AF-A0A6I4TNP6-F1
#
_cell.length_a   1.000
_cell.length_b   1.000
_cell.length_c   1.000
_cell.angle_alpha   90.00
_cell.angle_beta   90.00
_cell.angle_gamma   90.00
#
_symmetry.space_group_name_H-M   'P 1'
#
loop_
_entity.id
_entity.type
_entity.pdbx_description
1 polymer ?
#
loop_
_entity_poly.entity_id
_entity_poly.type
_entity_poly.pdbx_seq_one_letter_code
_entity_poly.pdbx_strand_id
1 'polypeptide(L)'
;MAERAKVAIFISGRGSNMAALLYASLIDDCPYEVCLVAANDPEAEGLSIAAAEGVPTYTLSHKGLARADHDAAMEKAARDAGAQYIVLAGYMRILTEGFVANWQGRMLNIHPSLLPKYTGLDTHARAIEAGDSHGGVSVHLVTEELDAGEVLGQVAVAIRDGETSDTLAERVRYAEHQLYPQVLARYVARESDPQFLLQRVRDLALALPLTHERESHGSPGWRAGSEKSGKYFAYFNDQHHGSEHIALLVKTGSLDELLNLVETQPDTYFKPAYYGASGWVGLILNRPDCDWDHVGEWLERSWRAVAPKSVTKLLDAAEDF
;
A
#
# COMPACT_ATOMS: atom_id res chain seq x y z
N MET A 1 15.17 -7.26 13.12
CA MET A 1 14.74 -7.05 11.71
C MET A 1 13.25 -6.83 11.74
N ALA A 2 12.73 -5.84 10.99
CA ALA A 2 11.29 -5.68 10.83
C ALA A 2 10.70 -6.99 10.27
N GLU A 3 9.49 -7.34 10.71
CA GLU A 3 8.81 -8.52 10.18
C GLU A 3 8.51 -8.33 8.69
N ARG A 4 8.84 -9.33 7.87
CA ARG A 4 8.62 -9.28 6.42
C ARG A 4 7.15 -9.54 6.13
N ALA A 5 6.59 -8.82 5.17
CA ALA A 5 5.21 -9.01 4.76
C ALA A 5 5.00 -10.41 4.17
N LYS A 6 3.95 -11.10 4.59
CA LYS A 6 3.63 -12.46 4.09
C LYS A 6 2.77 -12.39 2.84
N VAL A 7 3.29 -12.89 1.73
CA VAL A 7 2.65 -12.79 0.42
C VAL A 7 2.24 -14.17 -0.08
N ALA A 8 0.98 -14.31 -0.50
CA ALA A 8 0.51 -15.44 -1.29
C ALA A 8 0.49 -15.05 -2.78
N ILE A 9 1.10 -15.87 -3.64
CA ILE A 9 1.12 -15.62 -5.10
C ILE A 9 0.16 -16.59 -5.78
N PHE A 10 -0.80 -16.05 -6.54
CA PHE A 10 -1.77 -16.83 -7.28
C PHE A 10 -1.40 -16.91 -8.76
N ILE A 11 -1.43 -18.12 -9.34
CA ILE A 11 -1.03 -18.39 -10.73
C ILE A 11 -2.02 -19.31 -11.45
N SER A 12 -1.99 -19.32 -12.79
CA SER A 12 -2.73 -20.30 -13.60
C SER A 12 -1.86 -21.11 -14.57
N GLY A 13 -0.56 -20.86 -14.67
CA GLY A 13 0.28 -21.48 -15.69
C GLY A 13 1.77 -21.39 -15.41
N ARG A 14 2.55 -20.99 -16.43
CA ARG A 14 4.03 -21.01 -16.42
C ARG A 14 4.68 -20.33 -15.21
N GLY A 15 4.05 -19.30 -14.65
CA GLY A 15 4.50 -18.68 -13.40
C GLY A 15 5.78 -17.85 -13.53
N SER A 16 6.09 -17.28 -14.70
CA SER A 16 7.31 -16.47 -14.85
C SER A 16 7.34 -15.22 -13.96
N ASN A 17 6.20 -14.55 -13.76
CA ASN A 17 6.09 -13.45 -12.80
C ASN A 17 6.21 -13.94 -11.35
N MET A 18 5.61 -15.09 -11.04
CA MET A 18 5.75 -15.71 -9.73
C MET A 18 7.21 -16.03 -9.41
N ALA A 19 7.96 -16.59 -10.37
CA ALA A 19 9.38 -16.86 -10.20
C ALA A 19 10.19 -15.57 -9.95
N ALA A 20 9.91 -14.49 -10.69
CA ALA A 20 10.57 -13.20 -10.47
C ALA A 20 10.31 -12.64 -9.06
N LEU A 21 9.06 -12.73 -8.57
CA LEU A 21 8.69 -12.34 -7.21
C LEU A 21 9.36 -13.24 -6.16
N LEU A 22 9.35 -14.54 -6.39
CA LEU A 22 9.96 -15.53 -5.49
C LEU A 22 11.46 -15.29 -5.33
N TYR A 23 12.20 -15.20 -6.43
CA TYR A 23 13.65 -14.98 -6.35
C TYR A 23 14.02 -13.61 -5.77
N ALA A 24 13.23 -12.57 -6.05
CA ALA A 24 13.40 -11.27 -5.39
C ALA A 24 13.17 -11.37 -3.86
N SER A 25 12.25 -12.23 -3.42
CA SER A 25 12.05 -12.50 -1.99
C SER A 25 13.22 -13.22 -1.31
N LEU A 26 14.17 -13.80 -2.05
CA LEU A 26 15.34 -14.45 -1.45
C LEU A 26 16.49 -13.48 -1.13
N ILE A 27 16.35 -12.21 -1.49
CA ILE A 27 17.36 -11.16 -1.23
C ILE A 27 17.22 -10.67 0.21
N ASP A 28 18.33 -10.52 0.94
CA ASP A 28 18.38 -10.26 2.40
C ASP A 28 17.58 -9.03 2.87
N ASP A 29 17.41 -8.00 2.02
CA ASP A 29 16.67 -6.77 2.33
C ASP A 29 15.25 -6.73 1.75
N CYS A 30 14.75 -7.86 1.23
CA CYS A 30 13.42 -7.90 0.65
C CYS A 30 12.35 -7.78 1.75
N PRO A 31 11.45 -6.78 1.68
CA PRO A 31 10.48 -6.50 2.75
C PRO A 31 9.30 -7.47 2.78
N TYR A 32 9.27 -8.47 1.89
CA TYR A 32 8.24 -9.50 1.85
C TYR A 32 8.84 -10.88 1.68
N GLU A 33 8.16 -11.90 2.20
CA GLU A 33 8.42 -13.33 1.95
C GLU A 33 7.23 -13.98 1.24
N VAL A 34 7.49 -15.03 0.46
CA VAL A 34 6.42 -15.81 -0.17
C VAL A 34 5.99 -16.94 0.77
N CYS A 35 4.81 -16.81 1.36
CA CYS A 35 4.26 -17.80 2.30
C CYS A 35 3.47 -18.91 1.60
N LEU A 36 2.99 -18.67 0.38
CA LEU A 36 2.20 -19.63 -0.40
C LEU A 36 2.28 -19.32 -1.90
N VAL A 37 2.39 -20.36 -2.72
CA VAL A 37 2.02 -20.28 -4.14
C VAL A 37 0.79 -21.13 -4.40
N ALA A 38 -0.30 -20.50 -4.84
CA ALA A 38 -1.57 -21.15 -5.08
C ALA A 38 -1.94 -21.16 -6.57
N ALA A 39 -2.52 -22.25 -7.06
CA ALA A 39 -2.96 -22.35 -8.45
C ALA A 39 -4.40 -22.84 -8.58
N ASN A 40 -5.13 -22.26 -9.53
CA ASN A 40 -6.45 -22.75 -9.96
C ASN A 40 -6.36 -23.89 -11.00
N ASP A 41 -5.15 -24.21 -11.46
CA ASP A 41 -4.85 -25.35 -12.32
C ASP A 41 -3.76 -26.23 -11.65
N PRO A 42 -4.06 -27.49 -11.30
CA PRO A 42 -3.07 -28.44 -10.77
C PRO A 42 -1.86 -28.67 -11.67
N GLU A 43 -2.01 -28.44 -12.98
CA GLU A 43 -0.93 -28.62 -13.95
C GLU A 43 -0.12 -27.33 -14.19
N ALA A 44 -0.34 -26.28 -13.40
CA ALA A 44 0.41 -25.03 -13.53
C ALA A 44 1.92 -25.27 -13.28
N GLU A 45 2.74 -25.15 -14.33
CA GLU A 45 4.19 -25.41 -14.29
C GLU A 45 4.90 -24.63 -13.17
N GLY A 46 4.42 -23.43 -12.85
CA GLY A 46 4.99 -22.60 -11.78
C GLY A 46 4.96 -23.26 -10.39
N LEU A 47 4.05 -24.21 -10.13
CA LEU A 47 4.01 -24.95 -8.86
C LEU A 47 5.31 -25.73 -8.61
N SER A 48 5.91 -26.29 -9.67
CA SER A 48 7.16 -27.05 -9.55
C SER A 48 8.34 -26.16 -9.14
N ILE A 49 8.38 -24.92 -9.62
CA ILE A 49 9.40 -23.93 -9.27
C ILE A 49 9.27 -23.56 -7.78
N ALA A 50 8.05 -23.26 -7.32
CA ALA A 50 7.79 -22.92 -5.93
C ALA A 50 8.18 -24.08 -4.98
N ALA A 51 7.80 -25.30 -5.33
CA ALA A 51 8.14 -26.49 -4.55
C ALA A 51 9.66 -26.76 -4.50
N ALA A 52 10.39 -26.51 -5.60
CA ALA A 52 11.84 -26.68 -5.65
C ALA A 52 12.58 -25.72 -4.70
N GLU A 53 12.04 -24.51 -4.52
CA GLU A 53 12.55 -23.50 -3.58
C GLU A 53 12.00 -23.66 -2.14
N GLY A 54 11.27 -24.75 -1.87
CA GLY A 54 10.74 -25.05 -0.54
C GLY A 54 9.53 -24.21 -0.11
N VAL A 55 8.89 -23.50 -1.03
CA VAL A 55 7.70 -22.69 -0.74
C VAL A 55 6.47 -23.60 -0.68
N PRO A 56 5.59 -23.45 0.33
CA PRO A 56 4.32 -24.16 0.37
C PRO A 56 3.49 -23.92 -0.89
N THR A 57 2.89 -24.98 -1.42
CA THR A 57 2.00 -24.90 -2.58
C THR A 57 0.60 -25.38 -2.24
N TYR A 58 -0.40 -24.74 -2.84
CA TYR A 58 -1.79 -25.18 -2.81
C TYR A 58 -2.34 -25.22 -4.23
N THR A 59 -3.12 -26.24 -4.55
CA THR A 59 -3.79 -26.29 -5.84
C THR A 59 -5.21 -26.79 -5.70
N LEU A 60 -6.11 -26.14 -6.42
CA LEU A 60 -7.50 -26.55 -6.53
C LEU A 60 -7.99 -26.25 -7.94
N SER A 61 -8.35 -27.29 -8.69
CA SER A 61 -8.93 -27.11 -10.01
C SER A 61 -10.22 -26.32 -9.90
N HIS A 62 -10.32 -25.27 -10.70
CA HIS A 62 -11.52 -24.46 -10.78
C HIS A 62 -12.63 -25.04 -11.67
N LYS A 63 -12.34 -26.13 -12.39
CA LYS A 63 -13.27 -26.77 -13.33
C LYS A 63 -14.39 -27.46 -12.56
N GLY A 64 -15.64 -27.14 -12.90
CA GLY A 64 -16.82 -27.73 -12.26
C GLY A 64 -17.14 -27.19 -10.86
N LEU A 65 -16.38 -26.22 -10.34
CA LEU A 65 -16.66 -25.57 -9.07
C LEU A 65 -17.32 -24.20 -9.31
N ALA A 66 -18.30 -23.88 -8.46
CA ALA A 66 -18.83 -22.53 -8.42
C ALA A 66 -17.71 -21.55 -8.05
N ARG A 67 -17.80 -20.32 -8.56
CA ARG A 67 -16.76 -19.30 -8.34
C ARG A 67 -16.56 -19.03 -6.86
N ALA A 68 -17.65 -18.81 -6.12
CA ALA A 68 -17.62 -18.55 -4.69
C ALA A 68 -16.96 -19.68 -3.89
N ASP A 69 -17.25 -20.94 -4.21
CA ASP A 69 -16.65 -22.09 -3.50
C ASP A 69 -15.15 -22.20 -3.75
N HIS A 70 -14.73 -21.94 -5.00
CA HIS A 70 -13.31 -21.93 -5.37
C HIS A 70 -12.57 -20.77 -4.68
N ASP A 71 -13.11 -19.55 -4.75
CA ASP A 71 -12.55 -18.37 -4.11
C ASP A 71 -12.42 -18.57 -2.59
N ALA A 72 -13.44 -19.11 -1.92
CA ALA A 72 -13.41 -19.39 -0.49
C ALA A 72 -12.32 -20.41 -0.10
N ALA A 73 -12.12 -21.45 -0.92
CA ALA A 73 -11.08 -22.44 -0.68
C ALA A 73 -9.67 -21.88 -0.90
N MET A 74 -9.47 -21.08 -1.96
CA MET A 74 -8.21 -20.38 -2.22
C MET A 74 -7.91 -19.34 -1.13
N GLU A 75 -8.92 -18.60 -0.69
CA GLU A 75 -8.82 -17.64 0.41
C GLU A 75 -8.39 -18.33 1.70
N LYS A 76 -9.05 -19.45 2.03
CA LYS A 76 -8.73 -20.24 3.21
C LYS A 76 -7.27 -20.68 3.19
N ALA A 77 -6.78 -21.22 2.07
CA ALA A 77 -5.39 -21.63 1.92
C ALA A 77 -4.41 -20.45 2.14
N ALA A 78 -4.70 -19.28 1.56
CA ALA A 78 -3.88 -18.08 1.76
C ALA A 78 -3.87 -17.63 3.23
N ARG A 79 -5.03 -17.63 3.89
CA ARG A 79 -5.15 -17.26 5.32
C ARG A 79 -4.47 -18.26 6.24
N ASP A 80 -4.62 -19.56 5.99
CA ASP A 80 -3.96 -20.62 6.76
C ASP A 80 -2.43 -20.52 6.65
N ALA A 81 -1.91 -20.07 5.50
CA ALA A 81 -0.49 -19.78 5.29
C ALA A 81 -0.02 -18.47 5.94
N GLY A 82 -0.93 -17.67 6.51
CA GLY A 82 -0.63 -16.39 7.15
C GLY A 82 -0.46 -15.23 6.18
N ALA A 83 -1.00 -15.32 4.95
CA ALA A 83 -0.88 -14.25 3.97
C ALA A 83 -1.51 -12.95 4.47
N GLN A 84 -0.74 -11.86 4.35
CA GLN A 84 -1.18 -10.49 4.54
C GLN A 84 -1.52 -9.82 3.21
N TYR A 85 -0.90 -10.28 2.12
CA TYR A 85 -1.12 -9.81 0.75
C TYR A 85 -1.36 -10.96 -0.22
N ILE A 86 -2.20 -10.73 -1.23
CA ILE A 86 -2.36 -11.62 -2.39
C ILE A 86 -1.81 -10.93 -3.64
N VAL A 87 -1.04 -11.66 -4.43
CA VAL A 87 -0.41 -11.14 -5.65
C VAL A 87 -0.78 -12.03 -6.81
N LEU A 88 -1.46 -11.46 -7.82
CA LEU A 88 -1.93 -12.18 -8.99
C LEU A 88 -0.86 -12.15 -10.09
N ALA A 89 -0.20 -13.29 -10.32
CA ALA A 89 0.91 -13.43 -11.26
C ALA A 89 0.49 -14.31 -12.46
N GLY A 90 -0.37 -13.76 -13.31
CA GLY A 90 -0.98 -14.52 -14.42
C GLY A 90 -2.09 -15.46 -13.94
N TYR A 91 -2.92 -14.97 -13.00
CA TYR A 91 -4.09 -15.68 -12.52
C TYR A 91 -5.29 -15.42 -13.44
N MET A 92 -5.64 -16.40 -14.26
CA MET A 92 -6.61 -16.30 -15.37
C MET A 92 -8.02 -16.69 -14.94
N ARG A 93 -8.44 -16.28 -13.73
CA ARG A 93 -9.80 -16.49 -13.22
C ARG A 93 -10.33 -15.21 -12.60
N ILE A 94 -11.51 -14.78 -13.04
CA ILE A 94 -12.25 -13.66 -12.46
C ILE A 94 -12.62 -14.03 -11.02
N LEU A 95 -12.26 -13.17 -10.08
CA LEU A 95 -12.59 -13.27 -8.66
C LEU A 95 -13.98 -12.70 -8.38
N THR A 96 -14.63 -13.16 -7.32
CA THR A 96 -15.90 -12.58 -6.83
C THR A 96 -15.66 -11.24 -6.15
N GLU A 97 -16.67 -10.36 -6.18
CA GLU A 97 -16.66 -9.06 -5.48
C GLU A 97 -16.36 -9.24 -3.99
N GLY A 98 -17.01 -10.20 -3.32
CA GLY A 98 -16.76 -10.49 -1.90
C GLY A 98 -15.31 -10.90 -1.59
N PHE A 99 -14.68 -11.68 -2.47
CA PHE A 99 -13.27 -12.02 -2.33
C PHE A 99 -12.38 -10.78 -2.50
N VAL A 100 -12.66 -9.94 -3.49
CA VAL A 100 -11.90 -8.70 -3.72
C VAL A 100 -12.06 -7.73 -2.54
N ALA A 101 -13.28 -7.54 -2.02
CA ALA A 101 -13.56 -6.68 -0.89
C ALA A 101 -12.79 -7.11 0.38
N ASN A 102 -12.70 -8.41 0.66
CA ASN A 102 -11.94 -8.95 1.81
C ASN A 102 -10.43 -8.63 1.77
N TRP A 103 -9.90 -8.34 0.58
CA TRP A 103 -8.49 -8.07 0.33
C TRP A 103 -8.25 -6.68 -0.25
N GLN A 104 -9.21 -5.75 -0.11
CA GLN A 104 -9.06 -4.37 -0.56
C GLN A 104 -7.79 -3.74 0.04
N GLY A 105 -6.98 -3.10 -0.81
CA GLY A 105 -5.68 -2.53 -0.42
C GLY A 105 -4.59 -3.56 -0.09
N ARG A 106 -4.86 -4.86 -0.26
CA ARG A 106 -3.93 -5.97 0.02
C ARG A 106 -3.82 -6.97 -1.13
N MET A 107 -4.39 -6.64 -2.29
CA MET A 107 -4.34 -7.46 -3.48
C MET A 107 -3.78 -6.67 -4.66
N LEU A 108 -2.71 -7.18 -5.27
CA LEU A 108 -2.05 -6.54 -6.40
C LEU A 108 -2.13 -7.45 -7.63
N ASN A 109 -2.30 -6.85 -8.80
CA ASN A 109 -2.25 -7.55 -10.08
C ASN A 109 -1.24 -6.87 -11.02
N ILE A 110 -0.68 -7.66 -11.94
CA ILE A 110 0.11 -7.16 -13.05
C ILE A 110 -0.68 -7.34 -14.35
N HIS A 111 -0.75 -6.27 -15.13
CA HIS A 111 -1.52 -6.21 -16.36
C HIS A 111 -0.64 -5.77 -17.53
N PRO A 112 -0.61 -6.50 -18.66
CA PRO A 112 0.31 -6.27 -19.78
C PRO A 112 -0.15 -5.11 -20.69
N SER A 113 -0.50 -3.97 -20.10
CA SER A 113 -0.77 -2.72 -20.81
C SER A 113 -0.35 -1.49 -19.99
N LEU A 114 -0.34 -0.32 -20.63
CA LEU A 114 -0.25 0.97 -19.94
C LEU A 114 -1.67 1.44 -19.57
N LEU A 115 -2.20 0.94 -18.44
CA LEU A 115 -3.50 1.34 -17.91
C LEU A 115 -3.62 2.88 -17.83
N PRO A 116 -4.80 3.46 -18.14
CA PRO A 116 -6.08 2.77 -18.37
C PRO A 116 -6.29 2.20 -19.78
N LYS A 117 -5.27 2.22 -20.67
CA LYS A 117 -5.41 1.64 -22.01
C LYS A 117 -5.50 0.11 -21.95
N TYR A 118 -6.33 -0.47 -22.81
CA TYR A 118 -6.41 -1.91 -23.07
C TYR A 118 -6.60 -2.78 -21.81
N THR A 119 -7.71 -2.59 -21.09
CA THR A 119 -8.14 -3.55 -20.06
C THR A 119 -8.52 -4.90 -20.68
N GLY A 120 -8.44 -5.97 -19.90
CA GLY A 120 -8.77 -7.33 -20.35
C GLY A 120 -7.70 -7.95 -21.27
N LEU A 121 -8.13 -8.76 -22.23
CA LEU A 121 -7.23 -9.62 -23.01
C LEU A 121 -6.65 -8.92 -24.26
N ASP A 122 -5.66 -9.60 -24.88
CA ASP A 122 -5.06 -9.27 -26.18
C ASP A 122 -4.50 -7.85 -26.27
N THR A 123 -3.97 -7.36 -25.16
CA THR A 123 -3.50 -5.97 -24.99
C THR A 123 -2.42 -5.58 -26.00
N HIS A 124 -1.49 -6.48 -26.29
CA HIS A 124 -0.39 -6.26 -27.23
C HIS A 124 -0.87 -6.09 -28.67
N ALA A 125 -1.73 -7.00 -29.14
CA ALA A 125 -2.32 -6.93 -30.47
C ALA A 125 -3.12 -5.64 -30.64
N ARG A 126 -3.93 -5.28 -29.64
CA ARG A 126 -4.73 -4.04 -29.65
C ARG A 126 -3.86 -2.78 -29.69
N ALA A 127 -2.75 -2.75 -28.96
CA ALA A 127 -1.81 -1.62 -29.00
C ALA A 127 -1.16 -1.46 -30.39
N ILE A 128 -0.74 -2.58 -31.01
CA ILE A 128 -0.16 -2.58 -32.36
C ILE A 128 -1.19 -2.15 -33.41
N GLU A 129 -2.41 -2.70 -33.36
CA GLU A 129 -3.50 -2.37 -34.29
C GLU A 129 -3.92 -0.90 -34.19
N ALA A 130 -3.88 -0.33 -32.99
CA ALA A 130 -4.15 1.09 -32.76
C ALA A 130 -3.03 2.02 -33.25
N GLY A 131 -1.87 1.47 -33.65
CA GLY A 131 -0.70 2.24 -34.07
C GLY A 131 -0.02 2.97 -32.91
N ASP A 132 -0.14 2.46 -31.67
CA ASP A 132 0.56 3.04 -30.53
C ASP A 132 2.08 2.91 -30.71
N SER A 133 2.83 3.92 -30.27
CA SER A 133 4.30 3.87 -30.25
C SER A 133 4.85 3.01 -29.11
N HIS A 134 4.02 2.71 -28.10
CA HIS A 134 4.42 1.99 -26.90
C HIS A 134 3.29 1.07 -26.42
N GLY A 135 3.66 -0.17 -26.10
CA GLY A 135 2.93 -1.00 -25.16
C GLY A 135 3.52 -0.83 -23.77
N GLY A 136 3.26 -1.78 -22.88
CA GLY A 136 3.88 -1.77 -21.56
C GLY A 136 3.17 -2.66 -20.58
N VAL A 137 3.45 -2.40 -19.32
CA VAL A 137 2.92 -3.14 -18.18
C VAL A 137 2.54 -2.16 -17.07
N SER A 138 1.48 -2.50 -16.33
CA SER A 138 1.04 -1.82 -15.13
C SER A 138 0.94 -2.80 -13.97
N VAL A 139 1.42 -2.42 -12.79
CA VAL A 139 1.06 -3.07 -11.52
C VAL A 139 0.05 -2.19 -10.84
N HIS A 140 -1.06 -2.76 -10.39
CA HIS A 140 -2.17 -2.02 -9.81
C HIS A 140 -2.81 -2.76 -8.65
N LEU A 141 -3.56 -2.05 -7.81
CA LEU A 141 -4.45 -2.66 -6.83
C LEU A 141 -5.63 -3.31 -7.53
N VAL A 142 -6.07 -4.46 -7.01
CA VAL A 142 -7.28 -5.12 -7.49
C VAL A 142 -8.49 -4.45 -6.84
N THR A 143 -9.45 -4.08 -7.67
CA THR A 143 -10.77 -3.59 -7.28
C THR A 143 -11.84 -4.47 -7.92
N GLU A 144 -13.10 -4.26 -7.58
CA GLU A 144 -14.23 -5.02 -8.16
C GLU A 144 -14.36 -4.75 -9.67
N GLU A 145 -13.97 -3.56 -10.09
CA GLU A 145 -13.90 -3.20 -11.50
C GLU A 145 -12.60 -3.70 -12.14
N LEU A 146 -12.73 -4.38 -13.29
CA LEU A 146 -11.63 -5.00 -14.00
C LEU A 146 -10.55 -3.99 -14.38
N ASP A 147 -9.32 -4.23 -13.92
CA ASP A 147 -8.11 -3.44 -14.23
C ASP A 147 -8.25 -1.93 -13.96
N ALA A 148 -9.09 -1.55 -12.97
CA ALA A 148 -9.43 -0.15 -12.69
C ALA A 148 -8.91 0.38 -11.35
N GLY A 149 -8.21 -0.45 -10.57
CA GLY A 149 -7.62 0.01 -9.31
C GLY A 149 -6.42 0.92 -9.50
N GLU A 150 -5.97 1.51 -8.39
CA GLU A 150 -4.84 2.43 -8.37
C GLU A 150 -3.59 1.82 -9.01
N VAL A 151 -3.04 2.52 -10.00
CA VAL A 151 -1.79 2.13 -10.66
C VAL A 151 -0.61 2.47 -9.75
N LEU A 152 0.08 1.44 -9.28
CA LEU A 152 1.22 1.53 -8.36
C LEU A 152 2.56 1.69 -9.07
N GLY A 153 2.62 1.32 -10.36
CA GLY A 153 3.81 1.47 -11.19
C GLY A 153 3.57 1.01 -12.63
N GLN A 154 4.33 1.59 -13.56
CA GLN A 154 4.26 1.24 -14.98
C GLN A 154 5.64 1.26 -15.63
N VAL A 155 5.80 0.45 -16.68
CA VAL A 155 6.94 0.52 -17.59
C VAL A 155 6.43 0.51 -19.02
N ALA A 156 6.78 1.55 -19.77
CA ALA A 156 6.51 1.63 -21.20
C ALA A 156 7.56 0.85 -21.99
N VAL A 157 7.10 0.12 -23.02
CA VAL A 157 7.95 -0.65 -23.92
C VAL A 157 7.66 -0.20 -25.34
N ALA A 158 8.67 0.39 -26.00
CA ALA A 158 8.55 0.89 -27.37
C ALA A 158 8.18 -0.24 -28.34
N ILE A 159 7.16 0.00 -29.16
CA ILE A 159 6.72 -0.92 -30.23
C ILE A 159 7.62 -0.67 -31.44
N ARG A 160 8.21 -1.74 -31.98
CA ARG A 160 9.13 -1.66 -33.14
C ARG A 160 8.35 -1.81 -34.46
N ASP A 161 8.90 -1.25 -35.52
CA ASP A 161 8.36 -1.44 -36.87
C ASP A 161 8.31 -2.94 -37.22
N GLY A 162 7.14 -3.42 -37.63
CA GLY A 162 6.92 -4.83 -37.98
C GLY A 162 6.90 -5.79 -36.78
N GLU A 163 6.83 -5.29 -35.55
CA GLU A 163 6.72 -6.11 -34.34
C GLU A 163 5.38 -6.86 -34.32
N THR A 164 5.43 -8.13 -33.91
CA THR A 164 4.24 -8.97 -33.70
C THR A 164 3.80 -8.92 -32.24
N SER A 165 2.55 -9.32 -31.97
CA SER A 165 2.02 -9.46 -30.61
C SER A 165 2.93 -10.32 -29.72
N ASP A 166 3.41 -11.45 -30.23
CA ASP A 166 4.26 -12.39 -29.47
C ASP A 166 5.63 -11.78 -29.13
N THR A 167 6.27 -11.14 -30.11
CA THR A 167 7.58 -10.49 -29.90
C THR A 167 7.48 -9.29 -28.94
N LEU A 168 6.37 -8.55 -28.97
CA LEU A 168 6.10 -7.50 -28.00
C LEU A 168 5.84 -8.10 -26.61
N ALA A 169 5.06 -9.18 -26.52
CA ALA A 169 4.77 -9.87 -25.27
C ALA A 169 6.03 -10.38 -24.58
N GLU A 170 7.01 -10.92 -25.33
CA GLU A 170 8.31 -11.30 -24.78
C GLU A 170 9.06 -10.13 -24.14
N ARG A 171 9.06 -8.96 -24.82
CA ARG A 171 9.72 -7.76 -24.31
C ARG A 171 9.00 -7.17 -23.10
N VAL A 172 7.68 -7.13 -23.13
CA VAL A 172 6.86 -6.68 -22.00
C VAL A 172 7.06 -7.59 -20.79
N ARG A 173 7.19 -8.90 -20.99
CA ARG A 173 7.47 -9.86 -19.91
C ARG A 173 8.77 -9.57 -19.15
N TYR A 174 9.82 -9.13 -19.85
CA TYR A 174 11.03 -8.67 -19.15
C TYR A 174 10.74 -7.44 -18.30
N ALA A 175 9.94 -6.49 -18.79
CA ALA A 175 9.52 -5.33 -18.01
C ALA A 175 8.65 -5.72 -16.81
N GLU A 176 7.77 -6.72 -16.95
CA GLU A 176 6.98 -7.28 -15.85
C GLU A 176 7.87 -7.82 -14.74
N HIS A 177 8.89 -8.62 -15.09
CA HIS A 177 9.83 -9.23 -14.13
C HIS A 177 10.65 -8.20 -13.35
N GLN A 178 10.93 -7.04 -13.96
CA GLN A 178 11.61 -5.95 -13.28
C GLN A 178 10.66 -5.14 -12.41
N LEU A 179 9.46 -4.82 -12.94
CA LEU A 179 8.52 -3.92 -12.29
C LEU A 179 7.85 -4.57 -11.08
N TYR A 180 7.35 -5.80 -11.21
CA TYR A 180 6.46 -6.39 -10.20
C TYR A 180 7.12 -6.52 -8.82
N PRO A 181 8.34 -7.11 -8.71
CA PRO A 181 8.98 -7.27 -7.41
C PRO A 181 9.31 -5.93 -6.74
N GLN A 182 9.72 -4.93 -7.52
CA GLN A 182 10.04 -3.59 -7.00
C GLN A 182 8.80 -2.87 -6.49
N VAL A 183 7.71 -2.91 -7.25
CA VAL A 183 6.43 -2.30 -6.84
C VAL A 183 5.88 -3.00 -5.60
N LEU A 184 5.89 -4.33 -5.58
CA LEU A 184 5.44 -5.09 -4.40
C LEU A 184 6.28 -4.74 -3.17
N ALA A 185 7.62 -4.75 -3.29
CA ALA A 185 8.52 -4.41 -2.20
C ALA A 185 8.25 -3.01 -1.64
N ARG A 186 8.17 -1.99 -2.50
CA ARG A 186 7.83 -0.63 -2.08
C ARG A 186 6.44 -0.58 -1.44
N TYR A 187 5.47 -1.26 -2.03
CA TYR A 187 4.10 -1.24 -1.54
C TYR A 187 4.00 -1.85 -0.15
N VAL A 188 4.53 -3.06 0.08
CA VAL A 188 4.43 -3.70 1.40
C VAL A 188 5.26 -2.99 2.48
N ALA A 189 6.32 -2.26 2.10
CA ALA A 189 7.16 -1.49 3.02
C ALA A 189 6.65 -0.05 3.27
N ARG A 190 5.59 0.39 2.58
CA ARG A 190 5.11 1.79 2.61
C ARG A 190 4.80 2.32 4.00
N GLU A 191 4.35 1.45 4.90
CA GLU A 191 4.01 1.82 6.28
C GLU A 191 5.25 2.19 7.12
N SER A 192 6.45 1.89 6.61
CA SER A 192 7.72 2.35 7.18
C SER A 192 8.43 3.39 6.31
N ASP A 193 7.85 3.80 5.18
CA ASP A 193 8.40 4.82 4.29
C ASP A 193 8.03 6.22 4.82
N PRO A 194 9.01 7.06 5.21
CA PRO A 194 8.74 8.41 5.69
C PRO A 194 7.94 9.26 4.71
N GLN A 195 8.15 9.09 3.40
CA GLN A 195 7.47 9.90 2.40
C GLN A 195 5.99 9.51 2.27
N PHE A 196 5.68 8.22 2.35
CA PHE A 196 4.31 7.73 2.38
C PHE A 196 3.58 8.24 3.63
N LEU A 197 4.20 8.06 4.81
CA LEU A 197 3.63 8.49 6.09
C LEU A 197 3.43 10.01 6.13
N LEU A 198 4.39 10.80 5.63
CA LEU A 198 4.28 12.25 5.52
C LEU A 198 3.09 12.64 4.64
N GLN A 199 2.93 12.00 3.48
CA GLN A 199 1.82 12.32 2.59
C GLN A 199 0.46 12.02 3.25
N ARG A 200 0.33 10.89 3.97
CA ARG A 200 -0.88 10.54 4.70
C ARG A 200 -1.22 11.57 5.79
N VAL A 201 -0.23 11.99 6.58
CA VAL A 201 -0.40 13.04 7.59
C VAL A 201 -0.78 14.37 6.92
N ARG A 202 -0.13 14.72 5.80
CA ARG A 202 -0.41 15.94 5.04
C ARG A 202 -1.86 15.99 4.57
N ASP A 203 -2.37 14.89 4.00
CA ASP A 203 -3.75 14.82 3.51
C ASP A 203 -4.76 15.05 4.65
N LEU A 204 -4.57 14.37 5.79
CA LEU A 204 -5.43 14.55 6.97
C LEU A 204 -5.34 15.96 7.55
N ALA A 205 -4.13 16.50 7.71
CA ALA A 205 -3.93 17.81 8.30
C ALA A 205 -4.49 18.94 7.41
N LEU A 206 -4.29 18.87 6.09
CA LEU A 206 -4.78 19.88 5.15
C LEU A 206 -6.28 19.81 4.91
N ALA A 207 -6.94 18.70 5.24
CA ALA A 207 -8.39 18.61 5.27
C ALA A 207 -9.03 19.47 6.37
N LEU A 208 -8.28 19.79 7.44
CA LEU A 208 -8.78 20.61 8.54
C LEU A 208 -8.91 22.09 8.13
N PRO A 209 -10.00 22.80 8.50
CA PRO A 209 -10.23 24.17 8.06
C PRO A 209 -9.13 25.16 8.47
N LEU A 210 -8.83 26.10 7.56
CA LEU A 210 -7.81 27.14 7.75
C LEU A 210 -6.43 26.57 8.14
N THR A 211 -6.06 25.42 7.58
CA THR A 211 -4.75 24.80 7.79
C THR A 211 -3.79 25.12 6.66
N HIS A 212 -2.53 25.38 7.00
CA HIS A 212 -1.44 25.50 6.04
C HIS A 212 -0.20 24.76 6.53
N GLU A 213 0.52 24.15 5.60
CA GLU A 213 1.82 23.53 5.84
C GLU A 213 2.92 24.60 5.86
N ARG A 214 3.82 24.51 6.83
CA ARG A 214 5.00 25.35 6.95
C ARG A 214 6.12 24.59 7.65
N GLU A 215 7.28 24.54 7.03
CA GLU A 215 8.45 23.92 7.62
C GLU A 215 8.93 24.69 8.87
N SER A 216 9.40 23.94 9.86
CA SER A 216 10.08 24.47 11.04
C SER A 216 11.32 23.65 11.33
N HIS A 217 12.49 24.30 11.28
CA HIS A 217 13.78 23.67 11.59
C HIS A 217 14.06 22.39 10.78
N GLY A 218 13.65 22.35 9.50
CA GLY A 218 13.83 21.18 8.63
C GLY A 218 12.71 20.15 8.70
N SER A 219 11.77 20.27 9.66
CA SER A 219 10.63 19.36 9.78
C SER A 219 9.35 19.96 9.20
N PRO A 220 8.57 19.20 8.42
CA PRO A 220 7.23 19.60 8.02
C PRO A 220 6.34 19.85 9.26
N GLY A 221 5.52 20.90 9.21
CA GLY A 221 4.59 21.23 10.28
C GLY A 221 3.33 21.90 9.76
N TRP A 222 2.26 21.84 10.55
CA TRP A 222 0.95 22.37 10.16
C TRP A 222 0.44 23.39 11.18
N ARG A 223 -0.13 24.47 10.65
CA ARG A 223 -0.59 25.63 11.41
C ARG A 223 -2.06 25.91 11.13
N ALA A 224 -2.82 26.24 12.18
CA ALA A 224 -4.20 26.66 12.07
C ALA A 224 -4.32 28.20 12.12
N GLY A 225 -5.20 28.76 11.30
CA GLY A 225 -5.45 30.20 11.19
C GLY A 225 -4.76 30.84 9.98
N SER A 226 -4.53 32.16 10.01
CA SER A 226 -3.93 32.87 8.87
C SER A 226 -2.49 32.42 8.62
N GLU A 227 -2.02 32.47 7.37
CA GLU A 227 -0.64 32.13 7.01
C GLU A 227 0.39 32.94 7.81
N LYS A 228 0.07 34.20 8.12
CA LYS A 228 0.97 35.10 8.87
C LYS A 228 1.00 34.76 10.36
N SER A 229 -0.15 34.62 10.99
CA SER A 229 -0.29 34.54 12.47
C SER A 229 -0.73 33.18 13.02
N GLY A 230 -0.87 32.17 12.16
CA GLY A 230 -1.33 30.84 12.56
C GLY A 230 -0.44 30.18 13.60
N LYS A 231 -0.99 29.22 14.34
CA LYS A 231 -0.28 28.50 15.40
C LYS A 231 -0.07 27.06 15.00
N TYR A 232 1.12 26.53 15.24
CA TYR A 232 1.40 25.12 14.99
C TYR A 232 0.56 24.23 15.90
N PHE A 233 -0.02 23.20 15.29
CA PHE A 233 -0.73 22.12 15.98
C PHE A 233 -0.17 20.74 15.68
N ALA A 234 0.65 20.61 14.63
CA ALA A 234 1.27 19.33 14.29
C ALA A 234 2.68 19.52 13.70
N TYR A 235 3.54 18.53 13.92
CA TYR A 235 4.83 18.39 13.24
C TYR A 235 5.04 16.94 12.82
N PHE A 236 5.66 16.74 11.66
CA PHE A 236 6.16 15.44 11.25
C PHE A 236 7.60 15.26 11.73
N ASN A 237 7.91 14.10 12.28
CA ASN A 237 9.23 13.74 12.74
C ASN A 237 9.67 12.44 12.04
N ASP A 238 10.62 12.53 11.14
CA ASP A 238 11.14 11.47 10.26
C ASP A 238 12.53 10.98 10.67
N GLN A 239 12.84 11.06 11.97
CA GLN A 239 14.11 10.61 12.55
C GLN A 239 15.31 11.56 12.37
N HIS A 240 15.12 12.79 11.87
CA HIS A 240 16.18 13.79 11.68
C HIS A 240 17.03 14.15 12.94
N HIS A 241 16.57 13.79 14.14
CA HIS A 241 17.29 14.00 15.40
C HIS A 241 17.68 12.70 16.14
N GLY A 242 17.74 11.57 15.42
CA GLY A 242 18.07 10.26 16.03
C GLY A 242 16.92 9.66 16.82
N SER A 243 15.67 10.04 16.54
CA SER A 243 14.50 9.37 17.10
C SER A 243 14.30 8.01 16.43
N GLU A 244 13.95 7.00 17.23
CA GLU A 244 13.75 5.63 16.76
C GLU A 244 12.52 5.47 15.83
N HIS A 245 11.58 6.41 15.91
CA HIS A 245 10.28 6.33 15.23
C HIS A 245 10.07 7.46 14.22
N ILE A 246 9.33 7.14 13.16
CA ILE A 246 8.65 8.13 12.32
C ILE A 246 7.34 8.45 13.02
N ALA A 247 7.08 9.72 13.31
CA ALA A 247 6.02 10.10 14.23
C ALA A 247 5.32 11.40 13.84
N LEU A 248 4.08 11.51 14.30
CA LEU A 248 3.32 12.75 14.33
C LEU A 248 3.41 13.37 15.73
N LEU A 249 3.90 14.60 15.84
CA LEU A 249 3.87 15.35 17.10
C LEU A 249 2.62 16.20 17.18
N VAL A 250 1.80 15.99 18.21
CA VAL A 250 0.52 16.69 18.45
C VAL A 250 0.40 17.17 19.89
N LYS A 251 -0.48 18.13 20.15
CA LYS A 251 -0.72 18.70 21.47
C LYS A 251 -1.62 17.80 22.31
N THR A 252 -1.27 17.63 23.59
CA THR A 252 -2.14 17.06 24.62
C THR A 252 -2.89 18.15 25.38
N GLY A 253 -3.95 17.77 26.11
CA GLY A 253 -4.70 18.68 26.97
C GLY A 253 -3.94 19.07 28.24
N SER A 254 -3.08 18.18 28.75
CA SER A 254 -2.23 18.43 29.91
C SER A 254 -0.93 17.62 29.87
N LEU A 255 0.00 17.94 30.78
CA LEU A 255 1.20 17.13 30.99
C LEU A 255 0.86 15.77 31.61
N ASP A 256 -0.12 15.70 32.52
CA ASP A 256 -0.53 14.45 33.15
C ASP A 256 -1.10 13.46 32.12
N GLU A 257 -1.86 13.96 31.15
CA GLU A 257 -2.35 13.14 30.04
C GLU A 257 -1.19 12.58 29.20
N LEU A 258 -0.22 13.44 28.85
CA LEU A 258 0.96 13.01 28.11
C LEU A 258 1.67 11.88 28.85
N LEU A 259 1.93 12.05 30.14
CA LEU A 259 2.63 11.06 30.95
C LEU A 259 1.85 9.75 31.03
N ASN A 260 0.52 9.82 31.23
CA ASN A 260 -0.34 8.64 31.26
C ASN A 260 -0.38 7.89 29.92
N LEU A 261 -0.44 8.59 28.78
CA LEU A 261 -0.39 7.97 27.45
C LEU A 261 0.93 7.21 27.23
N VAL A 262 2.06 7.84 27.57
CA VAL A 262 3.38 7.21 27.41
C VAL A 262 3.56 6.02 28.37
N GLU A 263 3.02 6.09 29.59
CA GLU A 263 3.08 5.00 30.56
C GLU A 263 2.20 3.82 30.17
N THR A 264 0.98 4.08 29.69
CA THR A 264 -0.01 3.01 29.41
C THR A 264 0.09 2.44 28.00
N GLN A 265 0.64 3.20 27.04
CA GLN A 265 0.70 2.85 25.62
C GLN A 265 2.07 3.25 25.00
N PRO A 266 3.19 2.71 25.51
CA PRO A 266 4.53 3.10 25.09
C PRO A 266 4.86 2.73 23.62
N ASP A 267 4.22 1.70 23.07
CA ASP A 267 4.39 1.31 21.66
C ASP A 267 3.66 2.25 20.68
N THR A 268 2.77 3.09 21.21
CA THR A 268 1.97 4.06 20.45
C THR A 268 2.48 5.49 20.64
N TYR A 269 2.90 5.83 21.86
CA TYR A 269 3.25 7.18 22.24
C TYR A 269 4.60 7.28 22.91
N PHE A 270 5.32 8.37 22.61
CA PHE A 270 6.52 8.75 23.34
C PHE A 270 6.52 10.23 23.68
N LYS A 271 7.35 10.60 24.65
CA LYS A 271 7.61 12.00 24.99
C LYS A 271 8.72 12.56 24.09
N PRO A 272 8.45 13.53 23.20
CA PRO A 272 9.46 14.13 22.35
C PRO A 272 10.46 14.97 23.16
N ALA A 273 11.76 14.83 22.87
CA ALA A 273 12.84 15.45 23.66
C ALA A 273 12.76 16.98 23.75
N TYR A 274 12.35 17.66 22.67
CA TYR A 274 12.33 19.13 22.59
C TYR A 274 10.94 19.75 22.80
N TYR A 275 9.88 18.94 22.77
CA TYR A 275 8.49 19.42 22.83
C TYR A 275 7.73 18.92 24.07
N GLY A 276 8.24 17.90 24.77
CA GLY A 276 7.55 17.23 25.87
C GLY A 276 7.33 18.08 27.12
N ALA A 277 8.11 19.15 27.33
CA ALA A 277 7.84 20.13 28.40
C ALA A 277 6.66 21.07 28.07
N SER A 278 6.26 21.13 26.80
CA SER A 278 5.25 22.04 26.27
C SER A 278 3.90 21.37 26.00
N GLY A 279 3.68 20.15 26.50
CA GLY A 279 2.44 19.39 26.31
C GLY A 279 2.26 18.84 24.90
N TRP A 280 3.32 18.30 24.30
CA TRP A 280 3.26 17.61 23.02
C TRP A 280 3.63 16.14 23.20
N VAL A 281 2.87 15.26 22.57
CA VAL A 281 3.12 13.83 22.50
C VAL A 281 3.51 13.44 21.08
N GLY A 282 4.42 12.47 20.95
CA GLY A 282 4.73 11.85 19.67
C GLY A 282 3.90 10.59 19.49
N LEU A 283 3.07 10.55 18.47
CA LEU A 283 2.32 9.39 18.01
C LEU A 283 3.15 8.65 16.96
N ILE A 284 3.55 7.41 17.24
CA ILE A 284 4.38 6.57 16.37
C ILE A 284 3.57 6.14 15.14
N LEU A 285 4.07 6.39 13.94
CA LEU A 285 3.37 6.12 12.68
C LEU A 285 3.90 4.86 11.97
N ASN A 286 5.19 4.57 12.09
CA ASN A 286 5.82 3.43 11.41
C ASN A 286 5.62 2.09 12.15
N ARG A 287 4.35 1.77 12.42
CA ARG A 287 3.92 0.52 13.06
C ARG A 287 2.81 -0.15 12.24
N PRO A 288 2.76 -1.49 12.18
CA PRO A 288 1.83 -2.24 11.32
C PRO A 288 0.35 -2.07 11.71
N ASP A 289 0.07 -1.62 12.93
CA ASP A 289 -1.26 -1.37 13.48
C ASP A 289 -1.57 0.14 13.59
N CYS A 290 -0.92 0.97 12.78
CA CYS A 290 -1.20 2.40 12.74
C CYS A 290 -2.62 2.67 12.24
N ASP A 291 -3.52 2.99 13.18
CA ASP A 291 -4.89 3.42 12.90
C ASP A 291 -4.92 4.88 12.41
N TRP A 292 -5.24 5.09 11.14
CA TRP A 292 -5.29 6.42 10.53
C TRP A 292 -6.50 7.26 10.95
N ASP A 293 -7.59 6.64 11.39
CA ASP A 293 -8.74 7.37 11.93
C ASP A 293 -8.34 7.99 13.27
N HIS A 294 -7.68 7.21 14.13
CA HIS A 294 -7.10 7.68 15.39
C HIS A 294 -6.03 8.77 15.19
N VAL A 295 -5.19 8.67 14.14
CA VAL A 295 -4.26 9.75 13.76
C VAL A 295 -5.04 11.02 13.39
N GLY A 296 -6.13 10.90 12.64
CA GLY A 296 -7.03 11.99 12.28
C GLY A 296 -7.66 12.66 13.51
N GLU A 297 -8.17 11.87 14.46
CA GLU A 297 -8.73 12.38 15.72
C GLU A 297 -7.69 13.19 16.52
N TRP A 298 -6.45 12.71 16.58
CA TRP A 298 -5.35 13.44 17.23
C TRP A 298 -5.00 14.75 16.52
N LEU A 299 -4.99 14.76 15.18
CA LEU A 299 -4.78 15.97 14.40
C LEU A 299 -5.88 17.00 14.66
N GLU A 300 -7.14 16.57 14.61
CA GLU A 300 -8.29 17.43 14.84
C GLU A 300 -8.29 17.99 16.26
N ARG A 301 -8.06 17.14 17.27
CA ARG A 301 -7.98 17.56 18.66
C ARG A 301 -6.88 18.60 18.89
N SER A 302 -5.70 18.36 18.34
CA SER A 302 -4.58 19.30 18.43
C SER A 302 -4.88 20.61 17.69
N TRP A 303 -5.53 20.52 16.52
CA TRP A 303 -6.00 21.67 15.75
C TRP A 303 -7.01 22.51 16.53
N ARG A 304 -8.04 21.89 17.14
CA ARG A 304 -9.05 22.58 17.97
C ARG A 304 -8.42 23.36 19.13
N ALA A 305 -7.29 22.90 19.67
CA ALA A 305 -6.57 23.59 20.74
C ALA A 305 -5.97 24.96 20.33
N VAL A 306 -5.79 25.21 19.03
CA VAL A 306 -5.19 26.45 18.52
C VAL A 306 -6.00 27.15 17.42
N ALA A 307 -7.01 26.49 16.85
CA ALA A 307 -7.85 27.01 15.80
C ALA A 307 -8.65 28.26 16.26
N PRO A 308 -9.00 29.18 15.35
CA PRO A 308 -9.85 30.30 15.68
C PRO A 308 -11.22 29.84 16.19
N LYS A 309 -11.66 30.37 17.35
CA LYS A 309 -12.94 30.00 17.99
C LYS A 309 -14.16 30.17 17.09
N SER A 310 -14.10 31.07 16.11
CA SER A 310 -15.18 31.27 15.14
C SER A 310 -15.40 30.05 14.25
N VAL A 311 -14.32 29.30 13.95
CA VAL A 311 -14.37 28.13 13.08
C VAL A 311 -14.79 26.89 13.85
N THR A 312 -14.22 26.66 15.04
CA THR A 312 -14.60 25.50 15.86
C THR A 312 -16.08 25.52 16.23
N LYS A 313 -16.62 26.70 16.60
CA LYS A 313 -18.05 26.86 16.90
C LYS A 313 -18.98 26.55 15.73
N LEU A 314 -18.55 26.79 14.50
CA LEU A 314 -19.35 26.49 13.32
C LEU A 314 -19.38 24.97 13.04
N LEU A 315 -18.27 24.27 13.32
CA LEU A 315 -18.19 22.82 13.21
C LEU A 315 -19.02 22.14 14.30
N ASP A 316 -18.87 22.57 15.56
CA ASP A 316 -19.65 22.04 16.69
C ASP A 316 -21.16 22.16 16.40
N ALA A 317 -21.58 23.33 15.90
CA ALA A 317 -22.97 23.57 15.54
C ALA A 317 -23.44 22.75 14.33
N ALA A 318 -22.54 22.25 13.48
CA ALA A 318 -22.89 21.40 12.33
C ALA A 318 -22.94 19.91 12.71
N GLU A 319 -22.20 19.48 13.73
CA GLU A 319 -22.23 18.13 14.30
C GLU A 319 -23.50 17.87 15.13
N ASP A 320 -24.13 18.92 15.66
CA ASP A 320 -25.37 18.87 16.44
C ASP A 320 -26.66 18.70 15.58
N PHE A 321 -26.56 18.66 14.24
CA PHE A 321 -27.69 18.49 13.30
C PHE A 321 -27.59 17.19 12.50
#